data_AF-A0A0G1L7P8-F1
#
_entry.id   AF-A0A0G1L7P8-F1
#
_cell.length_a   1.000
_cell.length_b   1.000
_cell.length_c   1.000
_cell.angle_alpha   90.00
_cell.angle_beta   90.00
_cell.angle_gamma   90.00
#
_symmetry.space_group_name_H-M   'P 1'
#
loop_
_entity.id
_entity.type
_entity.pdbx_description
1 polymer ?
#
loop_
_entity_poly.entity_id
_entity_poly.type
_entity_poly.pdbx_seq_one_letter_code
_entity_poly.pdbx_strand_id
1 'polypeptide(L)'
;MPVKPSPGGTDILSVTERASILVFCLWVVLVLSIFALGLGNFIYSRIKFANFYLRSAMSFPLAKSAYYDALYQYKNDTSASFDSQKELIRERSKLFEEDSGFRYHFEDEGSRININTANSGMLKELPGMDEDLAKDVLASDRRPFKVKEEILLVEGMNKEKFNQFKDLITVYGDGKVNINTASEAVLKALGLEEELVGIIARYRRESSGPDREEATSDDGALVSTSDILSRLRDFESLTLAQEQQILSLMSLWTVKSLYFSLPIESKIKGKWQKGPEVIFCLEDGKILSWREGY
;
A
#
# COMPACT_ATOMS: atom_id res chain seq x y z
N MET A 1 -57.26 26.09 -80.49
CA MET A 1 -56.87 26.62 -79.16
C MET A 1 -58.09 27.35 -78.60
N PRO A 2 -58.52 27.23 -77.32
CA PRO A 2 -57.74 26.87 -76.12
C PRO A 2 -58.34 25.75 -75.21
N VAL A 3 -57.42 25.11 -74.49
CA VAL A 3 -57.44 24.63 -73.08
C VAL A 3 -58.68 23.88 -72.55
N LYS A 4 -58.52 22.55 -72.45
CA LYS A 4 -59.25 21.67 -71.52
C LYS A 4 -58.91 22.12 -70.08
N PRO A 5 -59.87 22.34 -69.17
CA PRO A 5 -59.55 22.58 -67.77
C PRO A 5 -58.96 21.30 -67.17
N SER A 6 -57.74 21.42 -66.64
CA SER A 6 -57.11 20.40 -65.80
C SER A 6 -57.90 20.28 -64.49
N PRO A 7 -58.35 19.09 -64.07
CA PRO A 7 -58.82 18.90 -62.71
C PRO A 7 -57.58 18.86 -61.82
N GLY A 8 -57.15 20.03 -61.36
CA GLY A 8 -56.22 20.15 -60.24
C GLY A 8 -56.91 19.70 -58.96
N GLY A 9 -57.13 18.39 -58.82
CA GLY A 9 -57.51 17.77 -57.57
C GLY A 9 -56.31 17.86 -56.64
N THR A 10 -56.33 18.81 -55.71
CA THR A 10 -55.51 18.68 -54.51
C THR A 10 -56.12 17.54 -53.70
N ASP A 11 -55.55 16.34 -53.80
CA ASP A 11 -55.87 15.20 -52.94
C ASP A 11 -55.45 15.54 -51.50
N ILE A 12 -56.33 16.24 -50.81
CA ILE A 12 -56.21 16.57 -49.40
C ILE A 12 -56.67 15.33 -48.63
N LEU A 13 -55.72 14.51 -48.15
CA LEU A 13 -55.95 13.32 -47.32
C LEU A 13 -57.07 13.56 -46.29
N SER A 14 -57.98 12.60 -46.16
CA SER A 14 -59.06 12.61 -45.16
C SER A 14 -58.50 12.64 -43.73
N VAL A 15 -59.28 13.16 -42.78
CA VAL A 15 -58.87 13.27 -41.36
C VAL A 15 -58.46 11.90 -40.79
N THR A 16 -59.15 10.84 -41.19
CA THR A 16 -58.87 9.44 -40.84
C THR A 16 -57.53 8.94 -41.40
N GLU A 17 -57.20 9.28 -42.65
CA GLU A 17 -55.91 8.91 -43.24
C GLU A 17 -54.75 9.62 -42.54
N ARG A 18 -54.89 10.92 -42.26
CA ARG A 18 -53.89 11.68 -41.48
C ARG A 18 -53.70 11.13 -40.07
N ALA A 19 -54.78 10.73 -39.41
CA ALA A 19 -54.73 10.11 -38.09
C ALA A 19 -54.03 8.73 -38.13
N SER A 20 -54.30 7.91 -39.13
CA SER A 20 -53.64 6.60 -39.30
C SER A 20 -52.14 6.72 -39.56
N ILE A 21 -51.72 7.70 -40.39
CA ILE A 21 -50.31 7.99 -40.66
C ILE A 21 -49.62 8.44 -39.37
N LEU A 22 -50.25 9.31 -38.58
CA LEU A 22 -49.68 9.76 -37.31
C LEU A 22 -49.50 8.61 -36.32
N VAL A 23 -50.50 7.73 -36.19
CA VAL A 23 -50.41 6.55 -35.30
C VAL A 23 -49.28 5.63 -35.76
N PHE A 24 -49.18 5.36 -37.06
CA PHE A 24 -48.09 4.54 -37.61
C PHE A 24 -46.72 5.17 -37.34
N CYS A 25 -46.57 6.48 -37.57
CA CYS A 25 -45.34 7.21 -37.28
C CYS A 25 -44.97 7.13 -35.78
N LEU A 26 -45.94 7.28 -34.88
CA LEU A 26 -45.71 7.15 -33.43
C LEU A 26 -45.22 5.75 -33.05
N TRP A 27 -45.82 4.70 -33.62
CA TRP A 27 -45.37 3.33 -33.40
C TRP A 27 -43.97 3.07 -33.94
N VAL A 28 -43.65 3.58 -35.12
CA VAL A 28 -42.30 3.48 -35.70
C VAL A 28 -41.28 4.19 -34.80
N VAL A 29 -41.57 5.40 -34.33
CA VAL A 29 -40.69 6.14 -33.40
C VAL A 29 -40.53 5.40 -32.08
N LEU A 30 -41.61 4.81 -31.53
CA LEU A 30 -41.55 4.05 -30.29
C LEU A 30 -40.65 2.81 -30.44
N VAL A 31 -40.83 2.03 -31.49
CA VAL A 31 -40.02 0.83 -31.77
C VAL A 31 -38.55 1.21 -31.99
N LEU A 32 -38.28 2.26 -32.77
CA LEU A 32 -36.92 2.75 -33.00
C LEU A 32 -36.28 3.27 -31.70
N SER A 33 -37.05 3.90 -30.82
CA SER A 33 -36.55 4.40 -29.53
C SER A 33 -36.18 3.24 -28.59
N ILE A 34 -37.03 2.22 -28.49
CA ILE A 34 -36.74 1.00 -27.70
C ILE A 34 -35.50 0.30 -28.27
N PHE A 35 -35.39 0.19 -29.59
CA PHE A 35 -34.24 -0.42 -30.25
C PHE A 35 -32.94 0.38 -30.00
N ALA A 36 -32.99 1.71 -30.10
CA ALA A 36 -31.84 2.57 -29.84
C ALA A 36 -31.36 2.46 -28.38
N LEU A 37 -32.28 2.45 -27.42
CA LEU A 37 -31.97 2.23 -25.99
C LEU A 37 -31.37 0.84 -25.76
N GLY A 38 -31.93 -0.19 -26.42
CA GLY A 38 -31.41 -1.56 -26.37
C GLY A 38 -29.98 -1.66 -26.88
N LEU A 39 -29.70 -1.10 -28.06
CA LEU A 39 -28.35 -1.03 -28.63
C LEU A 39 -27.38 -0.23 -27.75
N GLY A 40 -27.83 0.91 -27.23
CA GLY A 40 -27.03 1.75 -26.33
C GLY A 40 -26.59 0.99 -25.10
N ASN A 41 -27.52 0.32 -24.42
CA ASN A 41 -27.23 -0.50 -23.24
C ASN A 41 -26.31 -1.69 -23.57
N PHE A 42 -26.49 -2.31 -24.73
CA PHE A 42 -25.64 -3.43 -25.18
C PHE A 42 -24.19 -2.99 -25.45
N ILE A 43 -23.99 -1.90 -26.18
CA ILE A 43 -22.66 -1.33 -26.47
C ILE A 43 -22.00 -0.87 -25.17
N TYR A 44 -22.74 -0.16 -24.32
CA TYR A 44 -22.26 0.29 -23.01
C TYR A 44 -21.78 -0.89 -22.15
N SER A 45 -22.56 -1.96 -22.07
CA SER A 45 -22.21 -3.16 -21.31
C SER A 45 -20.96 -3.84 -21.85
N ARG A 46 -20.80 -3.92 -23.18
CA ARG A 46 -19.59 -4.46 -23.82
C ARG A 46 -18.36 -3.62 -23.55
N ILE A 47 -18.46 -2.29 -23.62
CA ILE A 47 -17.35 -1.38 -23.30
C ILE A 47 -16.96 -1.55 -21.82
N LYS A 48 -17.94 -1.61 -20.92
CA LYS A 48 -17.71 -1.83 -19.48
C LYS A 48 -17.01 -3.16 -19.23
N PHE A 49 -17.47 -4.24 -19.86
CA PHE A 49 -16.87 -5.57 -19.74
C PHE A 49 -15.45 -5.61 -20.32
N ALA A 50 -15.23 -5.03 -21.51
CA ALA A 50 -13.92 -4.95 -22.12
C ALA A 50 -12.92 -4.18 -21.24
N ASN A 51 -13.37 -3.08 -20.63
CA ASN A 51 -12.54 -2.32 -19.69
C ASN A 51 -12.22 -3.12 -18.42
N PHE A 52 -13.18 -3.86 -17.87
CA PHE A 52 -12.94 -4.74 -16.72
C PHE A 52 -11.95 -5.85 -17.07
N TYR A 53 -12.14 -6.52 -18.22
CA TYR A 53 -11.26 -7.57 -18.69
C TYR A 53 -9.82 -7.07 -18.89
N LEU A 54 -9.65 -5.93 -19.58
CA LEU A 54 -8.34 -5.32 -19.76
C LEU A 54 -7.67 -4.96 -18.43
N ARG A 55 -8.42 -4.45 -17.46
CA ARG A 55 -7.88 -4.16 -16.13
C ARG A 55 -7.39 -5.42 -15.43
N SER A 56 -8.22 -6.47 -15.42
CA SER A 56 -7.88 -7.75 -14.82
C SER A 56 -6.67 -8.40 -15.51
N ALA A 57 -6.53 -8.25 -16.82
CA ALA A 57 -5.43 -8.81 -17.60
C ALA A 57 -4.11 -8.05 -17.43
N MET A 58 -4.16 -6.72 -17.26
CA MET A 58 -2.96 -5.87 -17.18
C MET A 58 -2.44 -5.66 -15.76
N SER A 59 -3.29 -5.77 -14.73
CA SER A 59 -2.90 -5.49 -13.34
C SER A 59 -1.76 -6.39 -12.85
N PHE A 60 -1.88 -7.70 -13.03
CA PHE A 60 -0.86 -8.65 -12.57
C PHE A 60 0.49 -8.47 -13.29
N PRO A 61 0.55 -8.37 -14.64
CA PRO A 61 1.80 -8.06 -15.35
C PRO A 61 2.45 -6.74 -14.90
N LEU A 62 1.67 -5.67 -14.74
CA LEU A 62 2.20 -4.37 -14.30
C LEU A 62 2.77 -4.46 -12.89
N ALA A 63 2.08 -5.15 -11.98
CA ALA A 63 2.57 -5.39 -10.63
C ALA A 63 3.88 -6.20 -10.63
N LYS A 64 3.95 -7.26 -11.45
CA LYS A 64 5.17 -8.06 -11.59
C LYS A 64 6.33 -7.24 -12.18
N SER A 65 6.05 -6.34 -13.13
CA SER A 65 7.04 -5.41 -13.65
C SER A 65 7.53 -4.43 -12.59
N ALA A 66 6.63 -3.88 -11.76
CA ALA A 66 7.00 -3.01 -10.64
C ALA A 66 7.92 -3.72 -9.65
N TYR A 67 7.60 -4.97 -9.31
CA TYR A 67 8.43 -5.81 -8.45
C TYR A 67 9.85 -6.03 -9.01
N TYR A 68 9.97 -6.37 -10.30
CA TYR A 68 11.30 -6.54 -10.90
C TYR A 68 12.06 -5.21 -11.05
N ASP A 69 11.36 -4.10 -11.30
CA ASP A 69 11.97 -2.77 -11.29
C ASP A 69 12.49 -2.46 -9.88
N ALA A 70 11.73 -2.73 -8.83
CA ALA A 70 12.17 -2.58 -7.44
C ALA A 70 13.43 -3.38 -7.12
N LEU A 71 13.48 -4.67 -7.49
CA LEU A 71 14.69 -5.49 -7.33
C LEU A 71 15.88 -4.94 -8.10
N TYR A 72 15.66 -4.42 -9.30
CA TYR A 72 16.72 -3.82 -10.11
C TYR A 72 17.23 -2.51 -9.51
N GLN A 73 16.34 -1.63 -9.07
CA GLN A 73 16.70 -0.36 -8.44
C GLN A 73 17.50 -0.60 -7.17
N TYR A 74 17.07 -1.54 -6.31
CA TYR A 74 17.78 -1.84 -5.07
C TYR A 74 19.18 -2.43 -5.33
N LYS A 75 19.31 -3.38 -6.28
CA LYS A 75 20.62 -3.96 -6.63
C LYS A 75 21.62 -2.94 -7.17
N ASN A 76 21.12 -1.86 -7.76
CA ASN A 76 21.96 -0.78 -8.28
C ASN A 76 22.11 0.39 -7.30
N ASP A 77 21.44 0.35 -6.15
CA ASP A 77 21.61 1.35 -5.11
C ASP A 77 22.97 1.15 -4.42
N THR A 78 23.81 2.17 -4.48
CA THR A 78 25.16 2.20 -3.92
C THR A 78 25.19 2.59 -2.44
N SER A 79 24.02 2.86 -1.83
CA SER A 79 23.82 3.16 -0.40
C SER A 79 23.94 1.89 0.47
N ALA A 80 25.11 1.25 0.44
CA ALA A 80 25.20 -0.19 0.73
C ALA A 80 25.07 -0.61 2.22
N SER A 81 25.15 0.29 3.19
CA SER A 81 25.34 -0.08 4.61
C SER A 81 24.13 0.11 5.53
N PHE A 82 23.13 0.90 5.16
CA PHE A 82 21.94 1.15 5.98
C PHE A 82 20.74 1.54 5.10
N ASP A 83 19.53 1.36 5.62
CA ASP A 83 18.29 1.84 5.01
C ASP A 83 17.68 2.91 5.90
N SER A 84 17.23 4.01 5.31
CA SER A 84 16.60 5.14 6.03
C SER A 84 15.18 5.40 5.53
N GLN A 85 14.34 5.99 6.39
CA GLN A 85 12.95 6.29 6.04
C GLN A 85 12.82 7.11 4.75
N LYS A 86 13.76 8.04 4.55
CA LYS A 86 13.84 8.91 3.37
C LYS A 86 14.02 8.15 2.05
N GLU A 87 14.90 7.16 2.05
CA GLU A 87 15.21 6.37 0.86
C GLU A 87 14.01 5.51 0.44
N LEU A 88 13.31 4.99 1.45
CA LEU A 88 12.22 4.03 1.26
C LEU A 88 10.92 4.70 0.84
N ILE A 89 10.58 5.85 1.43
CA ILE A 89 9.33 6.59 1.13
C ILE A 89 9.32 7.19 -0.28
N ARG A 90 10.48 7.30 -0.95
CA ARG A 90 10.58 7.84 -2.31
C ARG A 90 9.75 7.00 -3.29
N GLU A 91 8.69 7.61 -3.82
CA GLU A 91 7.89 7.01 -4.89
C GLU A 91 8.74 6.80 -6.14
N ARG A 92 8.67 5.58 -6.68
CA ARG A 92 9.30 5.18 -7.94
C ARG A 92 8.17 4.81 -8.90
N SER A 93 8.26 5.27 -10.14
CA SER A 93 7.23 5.01 -11.14
C SER A 93 7.81 4.83 -12.53
N LYS A 94 7.07 4.11 -13.36
CA LYS A 94 7.41 3.86 -14.76
C LYS A 94 6.13 3.82 -15.57
N LEU A 95 6.09 4.64 -16.63
CA LEU A 95 4.99 4.66 -17.57
C LEU A 95 5.36 3.86 -18.83
N PHE A 96 4.43 3.05 -19.29
CA PHE A 96 4.46 2.35 -20.56
C PHE A 96 3.38 2.96 -21.44
N GLU A 97 3.78 3.60 -22.54
CA GLU A 97 2.87 4.46 -23.32
C GLU A 97 2.22 5.54 -22.41
N GLU A 98 1.39 6.45 -22.94
CA GLU A 98 0.83 7.54 -22.11
C GLU A 98 -0.17 7.03 -21.04
N ASP A 99 -0.73 5.84 -21.26
CA ASP A 99 -1.93 5.35 -20.58
C ASP A 99 -1.71 4.15 -19.66
N SER A 100 -0.51 3.57 -19.57
CA SER A 100 -0.23 2.47 -18.67
C SER A 100 1.07 2.63 -17.89
N GLY A 101 1.24 1.91 -16.80
CA GLY A 101 2.42 2.05 -15.96
C GLY A 101 2.20 1.54 -14.54
N PHE A 102 3.20 1.74 -13.70
CA PHE A 102 3.14 1.43 -12.28
C PHE A 102 3.83 2.50 -11.45
N ARG A 103 3.49 2.55 -10.17
CA ARG A 103 4.22 3.26 -9.14
C ARG A 103 4.25 2.43 -7.86
N TYR A 104 5.29 2.61 -7.06
CA TYR A 104 5.49 1.91 -5.80
C TYR A 104 6.43 2.71 -4.90
N HIS A 105 6.44 2.38 -3.62
CA HIS A 105 7.45 2.77 -2.65
C HIS A 105 7.84 1.53 -1.84
N PHE A 106 8.99 1.57 -1.16
CA PHE A 106 9.37 0.48 -0.27
C PHE A 106 8.82 0.74 1.12
N GLU A 107 8.29 -0.30 1.75
CA GLU A 107 7.96 -0.29 3.17
C GLU A 107 8.86 -1.29 3.90
N ASP A 108 9.54 -0.81 4.93
CA ASP A 108 10.46 -1.63 5.71
C ASP A 108 9.68 -2.54 6.68
N GLU A 109 9.78 -3.86 6.53
CA GLU A 109 9.20 -4.77 7.52
C GLU A 109 9.98 -4.75 8.84
N GLY A 110 11.27 -4.40 8.80
CA GLY A 110 12.10 -4.14 9.98
C GLY A 110 11.66 -2.91 10.78
N SER A 111 10.79 -2.04 10.25
CA SER A 111 10.22 -0.92 11.02
C SER A 111 9.18 -1.38 12.07
N ARG A 112 8.79 -2.66 12.04
CA ARG A 112 7.72 -3.26 12.85
C ARG A 112 8.26 -4.37 13.74
N ILE A 113 7.53 -4.68 14.81
CA ILE A 113 7.86 -5.78 15.73
C ILE A 113 7.45 -7.11 15.09
N ASN A 114 8.41 -8.02 14.92
CA ASN A 114 8.10 -9.35 14.44
C ASN A 114 7.46 -10.19 15.56
N ILE A 115 6.17 -10.50 15.41
CA ILE A 115 5.39 -11.26 16.40
C ILE A 115 5.91 -12.70 16.60
N ASN A 116 6.57 -13.26 15.60
CA ASN A 116 7.11 -14.62 15.66
C ASN A 116 8.38 -14.69 16.49
N THR A 117 9.11 -13.59 16.67
CA THR A 117 10.36 -13.53 17.45
C THR A 117 10.25 -12.67 18.71
N ALA A 118 9.18 -11.87 18.84
CA ALA A 118 8.95 -11.01 19.98
C ALA A 118 8.92 -11.78 21.30
N ASN A 119 9.47 -11.15 22.34
CA ASN A 119 9.42 -11.66 23.71
C ASN A 119 8.19 -11.12 24.46
N SER A 120 7.91 -11.67 25.65
CA SER A 120 6.76 -11.25 26.45
C SER A 120 6.80 -9.78 26.84
N GLY A 121 7.97 -9.18 27.06
CA GLY A 121 8.08 -7.76 27.38
C GLY A 121 7.59 -6.90 26.21
N MET A 122 8.07 -7.19 25.00
CA MET A 122 7.68 -6.44 23.80
C MET A 122 6.19 -6.51 23.50
N LEU A 123 5.59 -7.69 23.68
CA LEU A 123 4.17 -7.87 23.41
C LEU A 123 3.30 -7.08 24.39
N LYS A 124 3.67 -7.02 25.67
CA LYS A 124 2.92 -6.29 26.70
C LYS A 124 2.90 -4.78 26.48
N GLU A 125 3.91 -4.24 25.80
CA GLU A 125 3.98 -2.82 25.47
C GLU A 125 3.12 -2.45 24.24
N LEU A 126 2.57 -3.43 23.52
CA LEU A 126 1.68 -3.14 22.39
C LEU A 126 0.31 -2.65 22.89
N PRO A 127 -0.26 -1.61 22.26
CA PRO A 127 -1.54 -1.06 22.65
C PRO A 127 -2.65 -2.11 22.50
N GLY A 128 -3.44 -2.32 23.56
CA GLY A 128 -4.52 -3.30 23.57
C GLY A 128 -4.07 -4.75 23.82
N MET A 129 -2.78 -4.98 24.05
CA MET A 129 -2.25 -6.28 24.48
C MET A 129 -2.17 -6.34 26.02
N ASP A 130 -2.92 -7.25 26.62
CA ASP A 130 -2.81 -7.55 28.04
C ASP A 130 -1.81 -8.69 28.29
N GLU A 131 -1.44 -8.90 29.56
CA GLU A 131 -0.44 -9.92 29.92
C GLU A 131 -0.89 -11.34 29.57
N ASP A 132 -2.18 -11.64 29.72
CA ASP A 132 -2.73 -12.97 29.44
C ASP A 132 -2.75 -13.21 27.92
N LEU A 133 -3.19 -12.23 27.14
CA LEU A 133 -3.16 -12.30 25.67
C LEU A 133 -1.75 -12.40 25.12
N ALA A 134 -0.78 -11.70 25.71
CA ALA A 134 0.63 -11.86 25.33
C ALA A 134 1.13 -13.30 25.58
N LYS A 135 0.74 -13.92 26.70
CA LYS A 135 1.05 -15.34 26.99
C LYS A 135 0.36 -16.26 25.99
N ASP A 136 -0.91 -16.02 25.67
CA ASP A 136 -1.68 -16.82 24.72
C ASP A 136 -1.13 -16.72 23.30
N VAL A 137 -0.72 -15.53 22.87
CA VAL A 137 -0.01 -15.33 21.60
C VAL A 137 1.29 -16.13 21.60
N LEU A 138 2.09 -16.06 22.67
CA LEU A 138 3.36 -16.78 22.75
C LEU A 138 3.20 -18.30 22.76
N ALA A 139 2.15 -18.80 23.43
CA ALA A 139 1.83 -20.22 23.57
C ALA A 139 0.99 -20.78 22.40
N SER A 140 0.57 -19.95 21.45
CA SER A 140 -0.31 -20.36 20.35
C SER A 140 0.34 -21.41 19.46
N ASP A 141 -0.39 -22.51 19.22
CA ASP A 141 -0.03 -23.58 18.28
C ASP A 141 0.06 -23.12 16.82
N ARG A 142 -0.41 -21.89 16.53
CA ARG A 142 -0.33 -21.28 15.19
C ARG A 142 1.00 -20.61 14.91
N ARG A 143 1.89 -20.51 15.91
CA ARG A 143 3.25 -19.99 15.68
C ARG A 143 4.11 -20.99 14.90
N PRO A 144 4.91 -20.54 13.92
CA PRO A 144 5.00 -19.16 13.44
C PRO A 144 3.79 -18.77 12.57
N PHE A 145 3.24 -17.58 12.85
CA PHE A 145 2.17 -16.99 12.06
C PHE A 145 2.66 -16.66 10.66
N LYS A 146 1.85 -16.94 9.63
CA LYS A 146 2.17 -16.67 8.23
C LYS A 146 1.62 -15.34 7.74
N VAL A 147 0.52 -14.88 8.35
CA VAL A 147 -0.08 -13.58 8.11
C VAL A 147 -0.48 -12.98 9.46
N LYS A 148 -0.37 -11.65 9.61
CA LYS A 148 -0.65 -10.98 10.89
C LYS A 148 -2.10 -11.17 11.35
N GLU A 149 -3.03 -11.37 10.42
CA GLU A 149 -4.44 -11.62 10.70
C GLU A 149 -4.70 -12.97 11.40
N GLU A 150 -3.76 -13.94 11.35
CA GLU A 150 -3.89 -15.19 12.10
C GLU A 150 -3.91 -14.99 13.62
N ILE A 151 -3.41 -13.83 14.10
CA ILE A 151 -3.47 -13.43 15.50
C ILE A 151 -4.93 -13.32 15.97
N LEU A 152 -5.88 -12.99 15.10
CA LEU A 152 -7.32 -12.96 15.42
C LEU A 152 -7.89 -14.32 15.83
N LEU A 153 -7.13 -15.40 15.61
CA LEU A 153 -7.52 -16.77 15.93
C LEU A 153 -6.94 -17.23 17.27
N VAL A 154 -6.19 -16.37 17.97
CA VAL A 154 -5.76 -16.57 19.35
C VAL A 154 -6.94 -16.32 20.28
N GLU A 155 -7.07 -17.16 21.30
CA GLU A 155 -8.13 -17.02 22.30
C GLU A 155 -8.03 -15.65 22.99
N GLY A 156 -9.17 -15.01 23.27
CA GLY A 156 -9.21 -13.66 23.85
C GLY A 156 -8.87 -12.51 22.88
N MET A 157 -8.42 -12.78 21.66
CA MET A 157 -8.17 -11.77 20.64
C MET A 157 -9.48 -11.35 19.94
N ASN A 158 -9.62 -10.06 19.64
CA ASN A 158 -10.71 -9.54 18.83
C ASN A 158 -10.21 -8.46 17.84
N LYS A 159 -11.09 -8.08 16.91
CA LYS A 159 -10.75 -7.12 15.85
C LYS A 159 -10.42 -5.72 16.39
N GLU A 160 -11.04 -5.31 17.50
CA GLU A 160 -10.84 -3.99 18.11
C GLU A 160 -9.46 -3.88 18.75
N LYS A 161 -9.04 -4.89 19.52
CA LYS A 161 -7.69 -5.00 20.08
C LYS A 161 -6.66 -5.09 18.96
N PHE A 162 -6.86 -5.99 18.00
CA PHE A 162 -5.95 -6.17 16.87
C PHE A 162 -5.73 -4.89 16.06
N ASN A 163 -6.78 -4.11 15.81
CA ASN A 163 -6.67 -2.84 15.08
C ASN A 163 -5.79 -1.79 15.79
N GLN A 164 -5.57 -1.89 17.10
CA GLN A 164 -4.74 -0.94 17.84
C GLN A 164 -3.24 -1.13 17.57
N PHE A 165 -2.81 -2.37 17.27
CA PHE A 165 -1.39 -2.69 17.09
C PHE A 165 -1.02 -3.31 15.74
N LYS A 166 -1.99 -3.61 14.86
CA LYS A 166 -1.77 -4.29 13.56
C LYS A 166 -0.76 -3.61 12.63
N ASP A 167 -0.51 -2.31 12.80
CA ASP A 167 0.40 -1.51 11.99
C ASP A 167 1.79 -1.41 12.62
N LEU A 168 1.94 -1.85 13.88
CA LEU A 168 3.19 -1.91 14.64
C LEU A 168 3.88 -3.27 14.52
N ILE A 169 3.20 -4.28 13.96
CA ILE A 169 3.68 -5.66 13.93
C ILE A 169 3.90 -6.18 12.50
N THR A 170 4.79 -7.15 12.38
CA THR A 170 4.99 -7.97 11.19
C THR A 170 5.11 -9.45 11.56
N VAL A 171 4.98 -10.32 10.57
CA VAL A 171 5.28 -11.76 10.67
C VAL A 171 6.53 -12.14 9.86
N TYR A 172 7.08 -11.17 9.12
CA TYR A 172 8.23 -11.34 8.24
C TYR A 172 9.48 -10.73 8.90
N GLY A 173 10.67 -11.20 8.51
CA GLY A 173 11.92 -10.69 9.07
C GLY A 173 12.66 -11.66 9.97
N ASP A 174 13.86 -11.27 10.36
CA ASP A 174 14.75 -11.98 11.28
C ASP A 174 14.50 -11.63 12.76
N GLY A 175 13.56 -10.71 13.02
CA GLY A 175 13.19 -10.27 14.36
C GLY A 175 13.91 -9.03 14.86
N LYS A 176 14.85 -8.50 14.09
CA LYS A 176 15.51 -7.24 14.41
C LYS A 176 14.67 -6.06 13.93
N VAL A 177 14.71 -4.98 14.69
CA VAL A 177 14.04 -3.73 14.37
C VAL A 177 15.03 -2.74 13.78
N ASN A 178 14.71 -2.18 12.63
CA ASN A 178 15.50 -1.15 11.99
C ASN A 178 15.33 0.19 12.72
N ILE A 179 16.39 0.62 13.40
CA ILE A 179 16.41 1.83 14.21
C ILE A 179 16.38 3.11 13.37
N ASN A 180 16.42 3.07 12.04
CA ASN A 180 16.28 4.26 11.21
C ASN A 180 14.83 4.46 10.70
N THR A 181 14.00 3.41 10.73
CA THR A 181 12.65 3.40 10.13
C THR A 181 11.55 3.10 11.15
N ALA A 182 11.88 2.50 12.29
CA ALA A 182 10.90 2.15 13.32
C ALA A 182 10.22 3.37 13.94
N SER A 183 8.89 3.35 14.03
CA SER A 183 8.12 4.42 14.69
C SER A 183 8.43 4.51 16.18
N GLU A 184 8.13 5.66 16.80
CA GLU A 184 8.28 5.85 18.25
C GLU A 184 7.51 4.78 19.06
N ALA A 185 6.31 4.38 18.61
CA ALA A 185 5.53 3.34 19.26
C ALA A 185 6.24 1.97 19.21
N VAL A 186 6.89 1.64 18.10
CA VAL A 186 7.71 0.41 17.99
C VAL A 186 8.93 0.48 18.91
N LEU A 187 9.60 1.64 18.97
CA LEU A 187 10.75 1.82 19.87
C LEU A 187 10.35 1.66 21.35
N LYS A 188 9.25 2.28 21.76
CA LYS A 188 8.69 2.09 23.11
C LYS A 188 8.40 0.63 23.39
N ALA A 189 7.81 -0.07 22.41
CA ALA A 189 7.51 -1.48 22.54
C ALA A 189 8.76 -2.39 22.52
N LEU A 190 9.94 -1.90 22.16
CA LEU A 190 11.21 -2.60 22.44
C LEU A 190 11.65 -2.47 23.90
N GLY A 191 10.94 -1.68 24.70
CA GLY A 191 11.28 -1.34 26.08
C GLY A 191 12.17 -0.10 26.20
N LEU A 192 12.19 0.79 25.20
CA LEU A 192 12.89 2.08 25.30
C LEU A 192 12.07 3.10 26.10
N GLU A 193 12.75 3.84 26.97
CA GLU A 193 12.12 4.93 27.72
C GLU A 193 11.78 6.11 26.81
N GLU A 194 10.71 6.84 27.13
CA GLU A 194 10.18 7.97 26.36
C GLU A 194 11.26 9.00 25.99
N GLU A 195 12.13 9.32 26.95
CA GLU A 195 13.21 10.29 26.74
C GLU A 195 14.21 9.80 25.70
N LEU A 196 14.64 8.53 25.79
CA LEU A 196 15.58 7.93 24.84
C LEU A 196 14.95 7.74 23.45
N VAL A 197 13.66 7.40 23.38
CA VAL A 197 12.89 7.41 22.13
C VAL A 197 12.92 8.81 21.51
N GLY A 198 12.70 9.84 22.32
CA GLY A 198 12.78 11.23 21.91
C GLY A 198 14.17 11.62 21.39
N ILE A 199 15.25 11.17 22.03
CA ILE A 199 16.63 11.40 21.57
C ILE A 199 16.86 10.74 20.22
N ILE A 200 16.44 9.49 20.04
CA ILE A 200 16.58 8.76 18.75
C ILE A 200 15.75 9.45 17.66
N ALA A 201 14.50 9.84 17.96
CA ALA A 201 13.63 10.54 17.02
C ALA A 201 14.17 11.94 16.65
N ARG A 202 14.80 12.64 17.59
CA ARG A 202 15.53 13.88 17.30
C ARG A 202 16.77 13.60 16.49
N TYR A 203 17.60 12.62 16.84
CA TYR A 203 18.79 12.29 16.06
C TYR A 203 18.48 12.06 14.57
N ARG A 204 17.38 11.33 14.30
CA ARG A 204 16.88 11.07 12.94
C ARG A 204 16.37 12.33 12.21
N ARG A 205 15.88 13.34 12.95
CA ARG A 205 15.26 14.59 12.43
C ARG A 205 16.13 15.85 12.49
N GLU A 206 17.06 15.93 13.43
CA GLU A 206 17.79 17.15 13.86
C GLU A 206 19.29 17.07 13.60
N SER A 207 19.83 15.92 13.18
CA SER A 207 21.16 15.88 12.57
C SER A 207 21.19 16.59 11.18
N SER A 208 20.18 17.42 10.93
CA SER A 208 19.44 17.60 9.68
C SER A 208 18.81 18.98 9.67
N GLY A 209 19.68 19.99 9.72
CA GLY A 209 19.36 21.38 9.43
C GLY A 209 18.15 22.00 10.15
N PRO A 210 17.77 23.23 9.76
CA PRO A 210 16.76 24.01 10.48
C PRO A 210 15.30 23.70 10.10
N ASP A 211 15.03 22.78 9.17
CA ASP A 211 13.69 22.59 8.58
C ASP A 211 12.76 21.65 9.38
N ARG A 212 13.29 20.79 10.26
CA ARG A 212 12.51 19.94 11.20
C ARG A 212 11.47 19.02 10.53
N GLU A 213 11.61 18.73 9.23
CA GLU A 213 10.76 17.81 8.48
C GLU A 213 11.45 16.45 8.32
N GLU A 214 10.69 15.35 8.40
CA GLU A 214 11.26 14.01 8.16
C GLU A 214 11.56 13.80 6.65
N ALA A 215 12.65 13.10 6.33
CA ALA A 215 13.03 12.71 4.97
C ALA A 215 13.71 13.79 4.08
N THR A 216 14.56 14.67 4.64
CA THR A 216 15.22 15.80 3.93
C THR A 216 16.71 15.55 3.63
N SER A 217 17.35 16.46 2.88
CA SER A 217 18.72 16.29 2.31
C SER A 217 19.86 16.14 3.32
N ASP A 218 19.56 16.35 4.60
CA ASP A 218 20.48 16.50 5.72
C ASP A 218 20.21 15.48 6.86
N ASP A 219 19.34 14.50 6.67
CA ASP A 219 19.05 13.40 7.62
C ASP A 219 20.29 12.67 8.18
N GLY A 220 20.44 12.60 9.51
CA GLY A 220 21.46 11.79 10.17
C GLY A 220 21.02 10.34 10.29
N ALA A 221 21.57 9.46 9.46
CA ALA A 221 21.30 8.03 9.53
C ALA A 221 22.33 7.28 10.38
N LEU A 222 21.85 6.33 11.19
CA LEU A 222 22.73 5.39 11.87
C LEU A 222 23.25 4.38 10.85
N VAL A 223 24.56 4.43 10.60
CA VAL A 223 25.22 3.66 9.52
C VAL A 223 25.67 2.27 9.98
N SER A 224 25.90 2.11 11.29
CA SER A 224 26.36 0.85 11.89
C SER A 224 25.73 0.69 13.26
N THR A 225 25.36 -0.54 13.63
CA THR A 225 24.85 -0.86 14.97
C THR A 225 25.91 -0.62 16.05
N SER A 226 27.20 -0.84 15.75
CA SER A 226 28.31 -0.62 16.70
C SER A 226 28.47 0.84 17.13
N ASP A 227 28.08 1.77 16.25
CA ASP A 227 28.37 3.19 16.41
C ASP A 227 27.16 3.97 16.94
N ILE A 228 26.05 3.28 17.23
CA ILE A 228 24.82 3.93 17.69
C ILE A 228 25.08 4.68 19.00
N LEU A 229 25.71 4.02 19.97
CA LEU A 229 25.96 4.63 21.28
C LEU A 229 26.87 5.85 21.17
N SER A 230 27.97 5.76 20.41
CA SER A 230 28.89 6.89 20.23
C SER A 230 28.21 8.06 19.53
N ARG A 231 27.45 7.80 18.45
CA ARG A 231 26.72 8.83 17.72
C ARG A 231 25.66 9.54 18.56
N LEU A 232 24.91 8.80 19.37
CA LEU A 232 23.89 9.39 20.25
C LEU A 232 24.54 10.20 21.37
N ARG A 233 25.67 9.74 21.92
CA ARG A 233 26.45 10.49 22.93
C ARG A 233 27.04 11.79 22.38
N ASP A 234 27.49 11.77 21.12
CA ASP A 234 28.04 12.96 20.46
C ASP A 234 26.93 13.97 20.12
N PHE A 235 25.70 13.51 19.91
CA PHE A 235 24.54 14.35 19.62
C PHE A 235 23.94 14.98 20.88
N GLU A 236 23.72 14.20 21.94
CA GLU A 236 23.10 14.66 23.18
C GLU A 236 23.72 13.96 24.41
N SER A 237 23.71 14.64 25.57
CA SER A 237 24.23 14.07 26.80
C SER A 237 23.34 12.92 27.29
N LEU A 238 23.86 11.69 27.22
CA LEU A 238 23.18 10.50 27.72
C LEU A 238 23.49 10.24 29.19
N THR A 239 22.47 9.78 29.93
CA THR A 239 22.65 9.27 31.29
C THR A 239 23.20 7.83 31.26
N LEU A 240 23.85 7.40 32.35
CA LEU A 240 24.35 6.02 32.47
C LEU A 240 23.26 4.96 32.29
N ALA A 241 22.02 5.25 32.73
CA ALA A 241 20.88 4.36 32.55
C ALA A 241 20.51 4.21 31.06
N GLN A 242 20.44 5.32 30.33
CA GLN A 242 20.18 5.31 28.88
C GLN A 242 21.27 4.55 28.12
N GLU A 243 22.54 4.73 28.47
CA GLU A 243 23.64 3.98 27.85
C GLU A 243 23.52 2.47 28.09
N GLN A 244 23.22 2.05 29.32
CA GLN A 244 22.99 0.65 29.66
C GLN A 244 21.80 0.06 28.90
N GLN A 245 20.73 0.83 28.76
CA GLN A 245 19.54 0.42 28.01
C GLN A 245 19.85 0.21 26.53
N ILE A 246 20.56 1.15 25.89
CA ILE A 246 21.04 1.01 24.50
C ILE A 246 21.82 -0.30 24.36
N LEU A 247 22.85 -0.51 25.20
CA LEU A 247 23.71 -1.69 25.14
C LEU A 247 22.93 -3.00 25.30
N SER A 248 21.92 -3.03 26.17
CA SER A 248 21.08 -4.22 26.38
C SER A 248 20.20 -4.58 25.18
N LEU A 249 19.79 -3.57 24.39
CA LEU A 249 18.88 -3.73 23.26
C LEU A 249 19.61 -3.81 21.90
N MET A 250 20.93 -3.55 21.84
CA MET A 250 21.71 -3.56 20.59
C MET A 250 21.55 -4.86 19.78
N SER A 251 21.35 -6.00 20.45
CA SER A 251 21.16 -7.30 19.76
C SER A 251 19.86 -7.41 18.96
N LEU A 252 18.87 -6.58 19.32
CA LEU A 252 17.54 -6.53 18.72
C LEU A 252 17.45 -5.50 17.59
N TRP A 253 18.51 -4.73 17.35
CA TRP A 253 18.51 -3.64 16.39
C TRP A 253 19.24 -4.00 15.10
N THR A 254 18.80 -3.38 14.02
CA THR A 254 19.53 -3.32 12.75
C THR A 254 19.48 -1.88 12.23
N VAL A 255 20.37 -1.59 11.27
CA VAL A 255 20.35 -0.34 10.49
C VAL A 255 20.05 -0.61 9.02
N LYS A 256 20.07 -1.88 8.62
CA LYS A 256 19.80 -2.37 7.27
C LYS A 256 18.74 -3.46 7.32
N SER A 257 17.79 -3.37 6.39
CA SER A 257 16.68 -4.29 6.27
C SER A 257 16.86 -5.21 5.08
N LEU A 258 16.32 -6.41 5.22
CA LEU A 258 16.31 -7.44 4.16
C LEU A 258 14.89 -7.75 3.68
N TYR A 259 13.88 -7.31 4.43
CA TYR A 259 12.50 -7.67 4.24
C TYR A 259 11.69 -6.42 3.99
N PHE A 260 11.00 -6.38 2.86
CA PHE A 260 10.25 -5.22 2.43
C PHE A 260 8.87 -5.62 1.95
N SER A 261 7.93 -4.71 2.15
CA SER A 261 6.65 -4.69 1.47
C SER A 261 6.68 -3.67 0.34
N LEU A 262 6.04 -4.02 -0.76
CA LEU A 262 5.94 -3.24 -1.99
C LEU A 262 4.47 -3.05 -2.32
N PRO A 263 3.79 -2.03 -1.76
CA PRO A 263 2.49 -1.61 -2.24
C PRO A 263 2.63 -1.07 -3.66
N ILE A 264 1.95 -1.71 -4.61
CA ILE A 264 2.02 -1.32 -6.02
C ILE A 264 0.70 -0.70 -6.44
N GLU A 265 0.77 0.40 -7.17
CA GLU A 265 -0.36 0.92 -7.92
C GLU A 265 -0.09 0.81 -9.42
N SER A 266 -1.12 0.43 -10.16
CA SER A 266 -1.06 0.28 -11.62
C SER A 266 -1.89 1.36 -12.31
N LYS A 267 -1.32 1.99 -13.33
CA LYS A 267 -2.03 2.87 -14.25
C LYS A 267 -2.54 2.03 -15.41
N ILE A 268 -3.86 2.03 -15.65
CA ILE A 268 -4.48 1.30 -16.76
C ILE A 268 -5.51 2.22 -17.43
N LYS A 269 -5.31 2.53 -18.71
CA LYS A 269 -6.14 3.49 -19.48
C LYS A 269 -6.23 4.85 -18.78
N GLY A 270 -5.08 5.40 -18.39
CA GLY A 270 -5.01 6.72 -17.78
C GLY A 270 -5.37 6.77 -16.28
N LYS A 271 -5.91 5.69 -15.70
CA LYS A 271 -6.40 5.67 -14.31
C LYS A 271 -5.51 4.84 -13.40
N TRP A 272 -5.05 5.45 -12.30
CA TRP A 272 -4.39 4.77 -11.20
C TRP A 272 -5.37 3.91 -10.41
N GLN A 273 -4.92 2.71 -10.06
CA GLN A 273 -5.67 1.74 -9.28
C GLN A 273 -4.73 1.10 -8.26
N LYS A 274 -5.24 0.88 -7.05
CA LYS A 274 -4.54 0.06 -6.06
C LYS A 274 -4.34 -1.33 -6.66
N GLY A 275 -3.10 -1.77 -6.64
CA GLY A 275 -2.70 -3.11 -7.03
C GLY A 275 -2.38 -3.95 -5.80
N PRO A 276 -1.68 -5.07 -6.01
CA PRO A 276 -1.26 -5.93 -4.93
C PRO A 276 -0.11 -5.30 -4.12
N GLU A 277 0.00 -5.78 -2.90
CA GLU A 277 1.14 -5.58 -2.02
C GLU A 277 2.01 -6.84 -2.06
N VAL A 278 3.28 -6.68 -2.41
CA VAL A 278 4.23 -7.80 -2.54
C VAL A 278 5.24 -7.73 -1.40
N ILE A 279 5.32 -8.81 -0.62
CA ILE A 279 6.28 -8.92 0.48
C ILE A 279 7.38 -9.86 0.06
N PHE A 280 8.63 -9.46 0.23
CA PHE A 280 9.78 -10.19 -0.31
C PHE A 280 11.03 -10.01 0.54
N CYS A 281 11.94 -10.97 0.40
CA CYS A 281 13.30 -10.88 0.91
C CYS A 281 14.23 -10.42 -0.22
N LEU A 282 15.12 -9.47 0.07
CA LEU A 282 16.05 -8.89 -0.90
C LEU A 282 17.26 -9.77 -1.17
N GLU A 283 17.70 -10.56 -0.20
CA GLU A 283 18.90 -11.39 -0.32
C GLU A 283 18.77 -12.41 -1.46
N ASP A 284 17.63 -13.12 -1.50
CA ASP A 284 17.33 -14.13 -2.50
C ASP A 284 16.34 -13.65 -3.58
N GLY A 285 15.75 -12.46 -3.41
CA GLY A 285 14.69 -11.96 -4.29
C GLY A 285 13.45 -12.84 -4.24
N LYS A 286 13.18 -13.52 -3.13
CA LYS A 286 12.04 -14.43 -2.98
C LYS A 286 10.82 -13.66 -2.51
N ILE A 287 9.71 -13.84 -3.24
CA ILE A 287 8.39 -13.39 -2.80
C ILE A 287 7.93 -14.28 -1.65
N LEU A 288 7.67 -13.67 -0.50
CA LEU A 288 7.14 -14.31 0.70
C LEU A 288 5.61 -14.30 0.70
N SER A 289 5.01 -13.22 0.20
CA SER A 289 3.56 -13.07 0.12
C SER A 289 3.16 -12.13 -1.02
N TRP A 290 1.98 -12.40 -1.59
CA TRP A 290 1.34 -11.57 -2.61
C TRP A 290 -0.11 -11.33 -2.16
N ARG A 291 -0.43 -10.09 -1.79
CA ARG A 291 -1.76 -9.71 -1.29
C ARG A 291 -2.46 -8.82 -2.29
N GLU A 292 -3.60 -9.23 -2.79
CA GLU A 292 -4.42 -8.37 -3.65
C GLU A 292 -4.99 -7.20 -2.82
N GLY A 293 -4.81 -5.98 -3.31
CA GLY A 293 -5.43 -4.79 -2.74
C GLY A 293 -6.91 -4.75 -3.13
N TYR A 294 -7.80 -5.04 -2.18
CA TYR A 294 -9.25 -4.94 -2.36
C TYR A 294 -9.78 -3.52 -2.07
#